data_AF-A0A8S2SXM9-F1
#
_entry.id   AF-A0A8S2SXM9-F1
#
_cell.length_a   1.000
_cell.length_b   1.000
_cell.length_c   1.000
_cell.angle_alpha   90.00
_cell.angle_beta   90.00
_cell.angle_gamma   90.00
#
_symmetry.space_group_name_H-M   'P 1'
#
loop_
_entity.id
_entity.type
_entity.pdbx_description
1 polymer ?
#
loop_
_entity_poly.entity_id
_entity_poly.type
_entity_poly.pdbx_seq_one_letter_code
_entity_poly.pdbx_strand_id
1 'polypeptide(L)'
;HRIIQWKNGDTTNGKVVAGGNGQGNGLNQLNRPTDVLIDNKTNSLIICDRENQRVVRWSRRSGTTQGEVLLNNVYCWGLAMDEQKYLYASDTGKGEIRRYQLGEKNGTLVAGG
;
A
#
# COMPACT_ATOMS: atom_id res chain seq x y z
N HIS A 1 13.64 2.42 1.94
CA HIS A 1 12.17 2.27 1.83
C HIS A 1 11.78 2.06 0.39
N ARG A 2 11.49 0.82 0.02
CA ARG A 2 11.22 0.42 -1.36
C ARG A 2 10.49 -0.91 -1.39
N ILE A 3 9.72 -1.14 -2.43
CA ILE A 3 9.18 -2.46 -2.77
C ILE A 3 10.02 -3.00 -3.93
N ILE A 4 10.53 -4.23 -3.79
CA ILE A 4 11.33 -4.90 -4.82
C ILE A 4 10.54 -6.10 -5.33
N GLN A 5 10.39 -6.18 -6.66
CA GLN A 5 9.86 -7.35 -7.33
C GLN A 5 11.02 -8.24 -7.80
N TRP A 6 10.90 -9.53 -7.50
CA TRP A 6 11.83 -10.57 -7.95
C TRP A 6 11.09 -11.51 -8.90
N LYS A 7 11.78 -12.00 -9.94
CA LYS A 7 11.28 -13.10 -10.76
C LYS A 7 11.58 -14.39 -10.01
N ASN A 8 10.65 -15.36 -10.03
CA ASN A 8 10.91 -16.65 -9.41
C ASN A 8 12.18 -17.29 -9.99
N GLY A 9 13.08 -17.74 -9.12
CA GLY A 9 14.40 -18.26 -9.49
C GLY A 9 15.48 -17.22 -9.78
N ASP A 10 15.15 -15.92 -9.81
CA ASP A 10 16.14 -14.84 -9.91
C ASP A 10 16.47 -14.29 -8.52
N THR A 11 17.70 -14.46 -8.08
CA THR A 11 18.18 -14.04 -6.76
C THR A 11 19.04 -12.78 -6.80
N THR A 12 19.31 -12.21 -7.98
CA THR A 12 20.26 -11.10 -8.13
C THR A 12 19.67 -9.85 -8.81
N ASN A 13 18.66 -10.00 -9.67
CA ASN A 13 18.14 -8.88 -10.48
C ASN A 13 16.76 -8.39 -9.99
N GLY A 14 16.68 -8.05 -8.71
CA GLY A 14 15.47 -7.44 -8.14
C GLY A 14 15.21 -6.06 -8.73
N LYS A 15 13.97 -5.79 -9.16
CA LYS A 15 13.55 -4.48 -9.69
C LYS A 15 12.82 -3.67 -8.63
N VAL A 16 13.22 -2.43 -8.42
CA VAL A 16 12.43 -1.49 -7.61
C VAL A 16 11.15 -1.14 -8.37
N VAL A 17 10.00 -1.40 -7.75
CA VAL A 17 8.67 -1.19 -8.36
C VAL A 17 7.85 -0.11 -7.64
N ALA A 18 8.30 0.33 -6.47
CA ALA A 18 7.75 1.48 -5.74
C ALA A 18 8.79 2.04 -4.75
N GLY A 19 8.75 3.35 -4.51
CA GLY A 19 9.71 4.05 -3.66
C GLY A 19 11.12 4.07 -4.28
N GLY A 20 12.14 3.86 -3.45
CA GLY A 20 13.54 3.87 -3.88
C GLY A 20 14.24 5.24 -3.85
N ASN A 21 13.50 6.32 -3.63
CA ASN A 21 14.02 7.69 -3.54
C ASN A 21 14.37 8.12 -2.10
N GLY A 22 14.84 7.17 -1.27
CA GLY A 22 15.10 7.40 0.15
C GLY A 22 13.86 7.28 1.05
N GLN A 23 14.08 7.45 2.36
CA GLN A 23 13.00 7.57 3.35
C GLN A 23 12.37 8.95 3.25
N GLY A 24 11.04 9.03 3.22
CA GLY A 24 10.36 10.32 3.28
C GLY A 24 8.87 10.24 2.99
N ASN A 25 8.20 11.38 2.99
CA ASN A 25 6.75 11.51 2.82
C ASN A 25 6.33 11.99 1.41
N GLY A 26 7.29 12.27 0.52
CA GLY A 26 7.02 12.58 -0.89
C GLY A 26 6.21 11.46 -1.57
N LEU A 27 5.50 11.80 -2.65
CA LEU A 27 4.71 10.81 -3.42
C LEU A 27 5.58 9.76 -4.11
N ASN A 28 6.85 10.08 -4.36
CA ASN A 28 7.86 9.18 -4.90
C ASN A 28 8.68 8.47 -3.79
N GLN A 29 8.33 8.65 -2.51
CA GLN A 29 9.02 8.08 -1.36
C GLN A 29 8.10 7.20 -0.51
N LEU A 30 8.70 6.35 0.30
CA LEU A 30 8.03 5.50 1.29
C LEU A 30 8.75 5.64 2.64
N ASN A 31 8.08 5.28 3.73
CA ASN A 31 8.60 5.32 5.09
C ASN A 31 8.06 4.15 5.94
N ARG A 32 8.96 3.19 6.18
CA ARG A 32 8.76 1.85 6.75
C ARG A 32 7.50 1.16 6.23
N PRO A 33 7.44 0.85 4.91
CA PRO A 33 6.30 0.12 4.40
C PRO A 33 6.23 -1.27 5.03
N THR A 34 5.04 -1.67 5.48
CA THR A 34 4.83 -2.89 6.28
C THR A 34 4.18 -4.02 5.50
N ASP A 35 3.36 -3.69 4.51
CA ASP A 35 2.66 -4.68 3.70
C ASP A 35 2.38 -4.14 2.29
N VAL A 36 2.18 -5.06 1.34
CA VAL A 36 1.84 -4.78 -0.05
C VAL A 36 0.96 -5.88 -0.63
N LEU A 37 -0.10 -5.48 -1.33
CA LEU A 37 -0.89 -6.37 -2.16
C LEU A 37 -0.91 -5.93 -3.62
N ILE A 38 -1.21 -6.87 -4.52
CA ILE A 38 -1.31 -6.63 -5.95
C ILE A 38 -2.78 -6.52 -6.34
N ASP A 39 -3.18 -5.38 -6.92
CA ASP A 39 -4.44 -5.26 -7.62
C ASP A 39 -4.24 -5.51 -9.13
N ASN A 40 -4.51 -6.76 -9.53
CA ASN A 40 -4.41 -7.19 -10.93
C ASN A 40 -5.36 -6.43 -11.87
N LYS A 41 -6.50 -5.90 -11.37
CA LYS A 41 -7.49 -5.20 -12.20
C LYS A 41 -6.98 -3.84 -12.65
N THR A 42 -6.37 -3.08 -11.73
CA THR A 42 -5.77 -1.77 -12.05
C THR A 42 -4.29 -1.88 -12.45
N ASN A 43 -3.70 -3.06 -12.37
CA ASN A 43 -2.26 -3.31 -12.49
C ASN A 43 -1.44 -2.40 -11.56
N SER A 44 -1.81 -2.40 -10.27
CA SER A 44 -1.18 -1.55 -9.26
C SER A 44 -0.76 -2.35 -8.02
N LEU A 45 0.16 -1.79 -7.25
CA LEU A 45 0.45 -2.20 -5.87
C LEU A 45 -0.37 -1.32 -4.93
N ILE A 46 -0.90 -1.90 -3.85
CA ILE A 46 -1.43 -1.14 -2.72
C ILE A 46 -0.51 -1.40 -1.54
N ILE A 47 0.06 -0.35 -0.98
CA ILE A 47 1.18 -0.41 -0.04
C ILE A 47 0.79 0.29 1.25
N CYS A 48 1.04 -0.35 2.38
CA CYS A 48 0.99 0.31 3.67
C CYS A 48 2.26 1.08 3.91
N ASP A 49 2.15 2.41 3.90
CA ASP A 49 3.24 3.34 4.08
C ASP A 49 3.20 3.87 5.53
N ARG A 50 3.49 2.95 6.47
CA ARG A 50 3.08 3.03 7.88
C ARG A 50 3.49 4.31 8.58
N GLU A 51 4.75 4.72 8.50
CA GLU A 51 5.24 5.90 9.24
C GLU A 51 4.83 7.21 8.57
N ASN A 52 4.40 7.15 7.31
CA ASN A 52 3.69 8.25 6.66
C ASN A 52 2.18 8.21 6.95
N GLN A 53 1.70 7.25 7.75
CA GLN A 53 0.32 7.11 8.21
C GLN A 53 -0.69 7.07 7.06
N ARG A 54 -0.32 6.40 5.97
CA ARG A 54 -1.11 6.36 4.75
C ARG A 54 -1.06 5.00 4.07
N VAL A 55 -2.06 4.75 3.24
CA VAL A 55 -2.05 3.65 2.27
C VAL A 55 -1.96 4.26 0.88
N VAL A 56 -1.00 3.80 0.07
CA VAL A 56 -0.76 4.34 -1.27
C VAL A 56 -0.98 3.29 -2.36
N ARG A 57 -1.48 3.74 -3.50
CA ARG A 57 -1.52 2.97 -4.74
C ARG A 57 -0.32 3.34 -5.60
N TRP A 58 0.40 2.34 -6.12
CA TRP A 58 1.49 2.54 -7.05
C TRP A 58 1.20 1.79 -8.36
N SER A 59 1.00 2.52 -9.45
CA SER A 59 0.79 1.91 -10.77
C SER A 59 2.05 1.14 -11.20
N ARG A 60 1.86 -0.05 -11.75
CA ARG A 60 2.97 -0.87 -12.30
C ARG A 60 3.21 -0.58 -13.79
N ARG A 61 2.52 0.42 -14.36
CA ARG A 61 2.70 0.84 -15.75
C ARG A 61 4.05 1.54 -15.92
N SER A 62 4.63 1.41 -17.11
CA SER A 62 5.86 2.10 -17.48
C SER A 62 5.73 3.62 -17.29
N GLY A 63 6.79 4.26 -16.79
CA GLY A 63 6.81 5.70 -16.53
C GLY A 63 6.19 6.14 -15.20
N THR A 64 5.64 5.22 -14.39
CA THR A 64 5.16 5.58 -13.04
C THR A 64 6.34 5.91 -12.12
N THR A 65 6.39 7.14 -11.62
CA THR A 65 7.48 7.63 -10.73
C THR A 65 7.02 7.93 -9.30
N GLN A 66 5.72 7.96 -9.05
CA GLN A 66 5.13 8.29 -7.76
C GLN A 66 3.83 7.52 -7.51
N GLY A 67 3.51 7.34 -6.24
CA GLY A 67 2.25 6.77 -5.78
C GLY A 67 1.13 7.81 -5.64
N GLU A 68 -0.07 7.31 -5.44
CA GLU A 68 -1.28 8.06 -5.15
C GLU A 68 -1.79 7.66 -3.77
N VAL A 69 -2.17 8.63 -2.95
CA VAL A 69 -2.69 8.33 -1.61
C VAL A 69 -4.14 7.87 -1.69
N LEU A 70 -4.40 6.63 -1.25
CA LEU A 70 -5.75 6.10 -1.14
C LEU A 70 -6.39 6.45 0.21
N LEU A 71 -5.65 6.25 1.30
CA LEU A 71 -6.10 6.47 2.67
C LEU A 71 -5.06 7.29 3.43
N ASN A 72 -5.52 8.21 4.28
CA ASN A 72 -4.68 9.00 5.19
C ASN A 72 -5.08 8.72 6.64
N ASN A 73 -4.19 9.03 7.57
CA ASN A 73 -4.39 8.86 9.02
C ASN A 73 -4.71 7.41 9.40
N VAL A 74 -3.94 6.48 8.81
CA VAL A 74 -4.02 5.04 9.09
C VAL A 74 -2.61 4.53 9.41
N TYR A 75 -2.38 4.04 10.63
CA TYR A 75 -1.13 3.35 11.01
C TYR A 75 -1.19 1.90 10.51
N CYS A 76 -1.17 1.76 9.19
CA CYS A 76 -1.42 0.48 8.57
C CYS A 76 -0.32 -0.53 8.87
N TRP A 77 -0.72 -1.74 9.26
CA TRP A 77 0.19 -2.88 9.39
C TRP A 77 -0.03 -3.96 8.33
N GLY A 78 -1.29 -4.30 8.05
CA GLY A 78 -1.65 -5.34 7.08
C GLY A 78 -2.80 -4.93 6.18
N LEU A 79 -2.80 -5.47 4.97
CA LEU A 79 -3.81 -5.26 3.94
C LEU A 79 -4.41 -6.59 3.50
N ALA A 80 -5.70 -6.56 3.19
CA ALA A 80 -6.35 -7.59 2.41
C ALA A 80 -7.32 -6.93 1.42
N MET A 81 -7.63 -7.63 0.33
CA MET A 81 -8.63 -7.17 -0.62
C MET A 81 -9.48 -8.35 -1.06
N ASP A 82 -10.80 -8.20 -1.04
CA ASP A 82 -11.73 -9.25 -1.46
C ASP A 82 -12.02 -9.20 -2.97
N GLU A 83 -12.82 -10.15 -3.43
CA GLU A 83 -13.24 -10.27 -4.83
C GLU A 83 -14.10 -9.09 -5.28
N GLN A 84 -14.85 -8.48 -4.37
CA GLN A 84 -15.67 -7.29 -4.60
C GLN A 84 -14.85 -5.99 -4.58
N LYS A 85 -13.53 -6.07 -4.35
CA LYS A 85 -12.58 -4.95 -4.29
C LYS A 85 -12.80 -4.03 -3.11
N TYR A 86 -13.31 -4.55 -2.00
CA TYR A 86 -13.13 -3.87 -0.73
C TYR A 86 -11.71 -4.07 -0.24
N LEU A 87 -11.08 -2.97 0.16
CA LEU A 87 -9.80 -2.95 0.82
C LEU A 87 -10.01 -3.03 2.33
N TYR A 88 -9.32 -3.95 2.99
CA TYR A 88 -9.28 -4.06 4.44
C TYR A 88 -7.91 -3.61 4.90
N ALA A 89 -7.86 -2.67 5.84
CA ALA A 89 -6.62 -2.20 6.42
C ALA A 89 -6.70 -2.30 7.95
N SER A 90 -5.69 -2.92 8.56
CA SER A 90 -5.52 -2.89 10.01
C SER A 90 -4.82 -1.61 10.44
N ASP A 91 -5.47 -0.81 11.27
CA ASP A 91 -4.92 0.41 11.87
C ASP A 91 -4.42 0.10 13.28
N THR A 92 -3.11 -0.08 13.42
CA THR A 92 -2.50 -0.40 14.72
C THR A 92 -2.52 0.76 15.71
N GLY A 93 -2.69 2.00 15.22
CA GLY A 93 -2.80 3.17 16.10
C GLY A 93 -4.16 3.27 16.78
N LYS A 94 -5.18 2.63 16.19
CA LYS A 94 -6.56 2.62 16.69
C LYS A 94 -7.04 1.24 17.15
N GLY A 95 -6.24 0.19 16.96
CA GLY A 95 -6.62 -1.17 17.34
C GLY A 95 -7.80 -1.72 16.55
N GLU A 96 -7.99 -1.27 15.31
CA GLU A 96 -9.17 -1.58 14.51
C GLU A 96 -8.82 -2.08 13.11
N ILE A 97 -9.76 -2.80 12.49
CA ILE A 97 -9.75 -3.15 11.08
C ILE A 97 -10.93 -2.46 10.42
N ARG A 98 -10.65 -1.69 9.36
CA ARG A 98 -11.69 -1.06 8.55
C ARG A 98 -11.69 -1.61 7.13
N ARG A 99 -12.90 -1.69 6.57
CA ARG A 99 -13.17 -1.99 5.16
C ARG A 99 -13.47 -0.70 4.42
N TYR A 100 -12.89 -0.53 3.24
CA TYR A 100 -13.04 0.63 2.37
C TYR A 100 -13.43 0.17 0.98
N GLN A 101 -14.46 0.78 0.41
CA GLN A 101 -14.71 0.68 -1.03
C GLN A 101 -13.70 1.53 -1.80
N LEU A 102 -13.31 1.14 -3.01
CA LEU A 102 -12.37 1.94 -3.80
C LEU A 102 -12.91 3.37 -4.03
N GLY A 103 -12.21 4.37 -3.50
CA GLY A 103 -12.62 5.79 -3.55
C GLY A 103 -13.34 6.29 -2.29
N GLU A 104 -13.73 5.40 -1.38
CA GLU A 104 -14.28 5.75 -0.06
C GLU A 104 -13.15 6.18 0.89
N LYS A 105 -13.36 7.31 1.60
CA LYS A 105 -12.40 7.82 2.59
C LYS A 105 -12.73 7.40 4.02
N ASN A 106 -14.01 7.18 4.29
CA ASN A 106 -14.53 6.81 5.61
C ASN A 106 -14.86 5.32 5.61
N GLY A 107 -13.92 4.48 6.03
CA GLY A 107 -14.13 3.03 6.03
C GLY A 107 -15.15 2.56 7.08
N THR A 108 -15.82 1.45 6.78
CA THR A 108 -16.68 0.72 7.73
C THR A 108 -15.82 -0.02 8.76
N LEU A 109 -16.09 0.11 10.05
CA LEU A 109 -15.46 -0.71 11.09
C LEU A 109 -15.88 -2.17 10.92
N VAL A 110 -14.90 -3.08 10.86
CA VAL A 110 -15.14 -4.53 10.72
C VAL A 110 -14.84 -5.25 12.03
N ALA A 111 -13.75 -4.90 12.71
CA ALA A 111 -13.32 -5.53 13.96
C ALA A 111 -12.44 -4.58 14.78
N GLY A 112 -12.39 -4.80 16.10
CA GLY A 112 -11.64 -3.96 17.05
C GLY A 112 -12.42 -2.72 17.50
N GLY A 113 -11.73 -1.84 18.24
CA GLY A 113 -12.31 -0.66 18.90
C GLY A 113 -12.04 -0.65 20.40
#